data_AF-A0A353J915-F1
#
_entry.id   AF-A0A353J915-F1
#
_cell.length_a   1.000
_cell.length_b   1.000
_cell.length_c   1.000
_cell.angle_alpha   90.00
_cell.angle_beta   90.00
_cell.angle_gamma   90.00
#
_symmetry.space_group_name_H-M   'P 1'
#
loop_
_entity.id
_entity.type
_entity.pdbx_description
1 polymer ?
#
loop_
_entity_poly.entity_id
_entity_poly.type
_entity_poly.pdbx_seq_one_letter_code
_entity_poly.pdbx_strand_id
1 'polypeptide(L)'
;MEKQELLNIISNKHQGAYVQVTYQTNITPNKNFKGHVITKVVQSVVRFGVRYSNIKSVIEKRQAIGMVGEIKEVLPWGEWKNRWMIENKGETYIRMTTSKIFLHRPKVIGYYFDGNPITKEEAMGVTQSSQWVKKETPEVFNKNIKDILAVK
;
A
#
# COMPACT_ATOMS: atom_id res chain seq x y z
N MET A 1 -15.31 7.51 -3.44
CA MET A 1 -15.63 6.36 -4.29
C MET A 1 -16.17 5.27 -3.38
N GLU A 2 -17.28 4.64 -3.77
CA GLU A 2 -17.91 3.63 -2.93
C GLU A 2 -17.09 2.34 -2.90
N LYS A 3 -17.11 1.62 -1.76
CA LYS A 3 -16.34 0.38 -1.57
C LYS A 3 -16.59 -0.63 -2.70
N GLN A 4 -17.85 -0.81 -3.08
CA GLN A 4 -18.23 -1.81 -4.08
C GLN A 4 -17.72 -1.46 -5.48
N GLU A 5 -17.68 -0.17 -5.82
CA GLU A 5 -17.16 0.31 -7.10
C GLU A 5 -15.68 -0.01 -7.24
N LEU A 6 -14.89 0.26 -6.19
CA LEU A 6 -13.47 -0.10 -6.13
C LEU A 6 -13.24 -1.60 -6.32
N LEU A 7 -14.00 -2.44 -5.61
CA LEU A 7 -13.89 -3.89 -5.73
C LEU A 7 -14.21 -4.38 -7.14
N ASN A 8 -15.24 -3.81 -7.78
CA ASN A 8 -15.59 -4.14 -9.15
C ASN A 8 -14.47 -3.75 -10.13
N ILE A 9 -13.90 -2.53 -9.99
CA ILE A 9 -12.78 -2.09 -10.83
C ILE A 9 -11.60 -3.03 -10.69
N ILE A 10 -11.20 -3.36 -9.46
CA ILE A 10 -10.03 -4.23 -9.20
C ILE A 10 -10.30 -5.66 -9.73
N SER A 11 -11.50 -6.20 -9.49
CA SER A 11 -11.86 -7.57 -9.91
C SER A 11 -11.86 -7.74 -11.43
N ASN A 12 -12.17 -6.68 -12.18
CA ASN A 12 -12.18 -6.68 -13.64
C ASN A 12 -10.78 -6.47 -14.27
N LYS A 13 -9.74 -6.15 -13.49
CA LYS A 13 -8.38 -6.06 -14.00
C LYS A 13 -7.79 -7.47 -14.15
N HIS A 14 -7.04 -7.68 -15.24
CA HIS A 14 -6.28 -8.91 -15.42
C HIS A 14 -5.26 -9.09 -14.27
N GLN A 15 -5.15 -10.31 -13.73
CA GLN A 15 -4.22 -10.59 -12.63
C GLN A 15 -2.77 -10.31 -13.05
N GLY A 16 -2.03 -9.59 -12.21
CA GLY A 16 -0.65 -9.22 -12.50
C GLY A 16 -0.49 -8.06 -13.49
N ALA A 17 -1.58 -7.49 -14.04
CA ALA A 17 -1.49 -6.29 -14.85
C ALA A 17 -1.04 -5.09 -14.00
N TYR A 18 -0.29 -4.18 -14.63
CA TYR A 18 0.08 -2.90 -14.02
C TYR A 18 -1.13 -1.99 -13.97
N VAL A 19 -1.43 -1.48 -12.77
CA VAL A 19 -2.58 -0.62 -12.50
C VAL A 19 -2.11 0.56 -11.66
N GLN A 20 -2.55 1.76 -12.02
CA GLN A 20 -2.23 2.94 -11.25
C GLN A 20 -3.22 3.09 -10.10
N VAL A 21 -2.71 3.22 -8.88
CA VAL A 21 -3.52 3.38 -7.68
C VAL A 21 -3.12 4.67 -6.98
N THR A 22 -4.11 5.46 -6.60
CA THR A 22 -3.95 6.59 -5.69
C THR A 22 -4.53 6.21 -4.35
N TYR A 23 -3.75 6.35 -3.29
CA TYR A 23 -4.16 6.02 -1.93
C TYR A 23 -3.61 7.03 -0.92
N GLN A 24 -4.28 7.14 0.22
CA GLN A 24 -3.81 7.95 1.35
C GLN A 24 -3.07 7.11 2.38
N THR A 25 -2.21 7.79 3.15
CA THR A 25 -1.50 7.20 4.28
C THR A 25 -1.45 8.21 5.42
N ASN A 26 -1.88 7.81 6.60
CA ASN A 26 -1.74 8.63 7.79
C ASN A 26 -0.27 8.78 8.17
N ILE A 27 0.13 9.99 8.50
CA ILE A 27 1.44 10.32 9.05
C ILE A 27 1.24 10.62 10.52
N THR A 28 2.05 10.01 11.39
CA THR A 28 1.93 10.20 12.82
C THR A 28 2.22 11.66 13.21
N PRO A 29 1.26 12.37 13.84
CA PRO A 29 1.48 13.72 14.34
C PRO A 29 2.56 13.72 15.43
N ASN A 30 3.25 14.84 15.60
CA ASN A 30 4.11 15.03 16.77
C ASN A 30 3.25 15.30 18.02
N LYS A 31 3.90 15.36 19.19
CA LYS A 31 3.21 15.49 20.49
C LYS A 31 2.29 16.73 20.59
N ASN A 32 2.63 17.81 19.90
CA ASN A 32 1.89 19.07 19.94
C ASN A 32 0.63 19.05 19.08
N PHE A 33 0.56 18.13 18.11
CA PHE A 33 -0.57 17.98 17.18
C PHE A 33 -1.30 16.65 17.38
N LYS A 34 -1.21 16.08 18.59
CA LYS A 34 -1.92 14.84 18.92
C LYS A 34 -3.44 15.04 18.78
N GLY A 35 -4.10 14.12 18.10
CA GLY A 35 -5.55 14.18 17.84
C GLY A 35 -5.90 14.70 16.44
N HIS A 36 -4.97 15.41 15.79
CA HIS A 36 -5.12 15.81 14.39
C HIS A 36 -4.78 14.67 13.44
N VAL A 37 -5.38 14.69 12.25
CA VAL A 37 -5.19 13.71 11.19
C VAL A 37 -4.35 14.35 10.08
N ILE A 38 -3.09 13.93 9.99
CA ILE A 38 -2.21 14.32 8.90
C ILE A 38 -2.12 13.16 7.91
N THR A 39 -2.42 13.43 6.65
CA THR A 39 -2.36 12.43 5.58
C THR A 39 -1.41 12.84 4.47
N LYS A 40 -0.80 11.85 3.82
CA LYS A 40 -0.17 12.01 2.51
C LYS A 40 -0.93 11.20 1.48
N VAL A 41 -1.13 11.80 0.31
CA VAL A 41 -1.71 11.11 -0.85
C VAL A 41 -0.59 10.68 -1.77
N VAL A 42 -0.61 9.41 -2.14
CA VAL A 42 0.44 8.73 -2.90
C VAL A 42 -0.17 8.09 -4.13
N GLN A 43 0.48 8.27 -5.26
CA GLN A 43 0.19 7.56 -6.50
C GLN A 43 1.29 6.55 -6.78
N SER A 44 0.93 5.32 -7.14
CA SER A 44 1.89 4.27 -7.49
C SER A 44 1.31 3.33 -8.54
N VAL A 45 2.19 2.71 -9.34
CA VAL A 45 1.80 1.65 -10.26
C VAL A 45 2.09 0.30 -9.59
N VAL A 46 1.04 -0.47 -9.36
CA VAL A 46 1.06 -1.75 -8.64
C VAL A 46 0.41 -2.85 -9.47
N ARG A 47 0.47 -4.07 -8.97
CA ARG A 47 -0.19 -5.24 -9.55
C ARG A 47 -1.03 -5.94 -8.50
N PHE A 48 -2.19 -6.46 -8.90
CA PHE A 48 -3.08 -7.23 -8.04
C PHE A 48 -3.00 -8.72 -8.36
N GLY A 49 -3.20 -9.57 -7.37
CA GLY A 49 -3.36 -11.02 -7.55
C GLY A 49 -2.08 -11.77 -7.93
N VAL A 50 -0.91 -11.14 -7.81
CA VAL A 50 0.39 -11.80 -8.00
C VAL A 50 0.67 -12.69 -6.78
N ARG A 51 0.93 -13.98 -7.02
CA ARG A 51 1.41 -14.87 -5.96
C ARG A 51 2.80 -14.44 -5.51
N TYR A 52 2.97 -14.10 -4.24
CA TYR A 52 4.25 -13.64 -3.70
C TYR A 52 5.31 -14.73 -3.82
N SER A 53 4.92 -16.00 -3.63
CA SER A 53 5.76 -17.17 -3.84
C SER A 53 6.36 -17.26 -5.26
N ASN A 54 5.70 -16.68 -6.26
CA ASN A 54 6.10 -16.77 -7.66
C ASN A 54 6.88 -15.52 -8.12
N ILE A 55 7.12 -14.55 -7.23
CA ILE A 55 7.92 -13.38 -7.54
C ILE A 55 9.39 -13.80 -7.57
N LYS A 56 10.05 -13.58 -8.71
CA LYS A 56 11.47 -13.95 -8.92
C LYS A 56 12.39 -13.47 -7.81
N SER A 57 12.27 -12.21 -7.37
CA SER A 57 13.11 -11.68 -6.29
C SER A 57 12.87 -12.32 -4.94
N VAL A 58 11.66 -12.79 -4.69
CA VAL A 58 11.33 -13.55 -3.47
C VAL A 58 11.97 -14.92 -3.54
N ILE A 59 11.91 -15.59 -4.70
CA ILE A 59 12.56 -16.88 -4.94
C ILE A 59 14.07 -16.75 -4.76
N GLU A 60 14.70 -15.75 -5.40
CA GLU A 60 16.15 -15.49 -5.30
C GLU A 60 16.59 -15.24 -3.84
N LYS A 61 15.87 -14.38 -3.09
CA LYS A 61 16.14 -14.13 -1.67
C LYS A 61 16.02 -15.39 -0.81
N ARG A 62 15.08 -16.29 -1.14
CA ARG A 62 14.86 -17.54 -0.40
C ARG A 62 15.95 -18.58 -0.68
N GLN A 63 16.34 -18.72 -1.94
CA GLN A 63 17.43 -19.60 -2.34
C GLN A 63 18.74 -19.18 -1.64
N ALA A 64 18.97 -17.86 -1.50
CA ALA A 64 20.14 -17.35 -0.77
C ALA A 64 20.17 -17.73 0.71
N ILE A 65 19.02 -18.01 1.35
CA ILE A 65 18.92 -18.45 2.75
C ILE A 65 18.62 -19.95 2.90
N GLY A 66 18.72 -20.74 1.81
CA GLY A 66 18.52 -22.19 1.83
C GLY A 66 17.08 -22.67 1.98
N MET A 67 16.08 -21.79 1.84
CA MET A 67 14.66 -22.18 1.90
C MET A 67 14.15 -22.61 0.52
N VAL A 68 13.84 -23.90 0.37
CA VAL A 68 13.33 -24.51 -0.88
C VAL A 68 11.94 -25.12 -0.63
N GLY A 69 10.94 -24.77 -1.43
CA GLY A 69 9.58 -25.34 -1.38
C GLY A 69 8.44 -24.31 -1.52
N GLU A 70 7.21 -24.80 -1.74
CA GLU A 70 6.01 -23.97 -1.70
C GLU A 70 5.67 -23.57 -0.26
N ILE A 71 5.69 -22.27 0.03
CA ILE A 71 5.23 -21.73 1.31
C ILE A 71 3.77 -21.34 1.14
N LYS A 72 2.88 -21.96 1.94
CA LYS A 72 1.53 -21.45 2.14
C LYS A 72 1.64 -20.02 2.67
N GLU A 73 1.07 -19.05 1.96
CA GLU A 73 1.05 -17.66 2.42
C GLU A 73 0.14 -17.53 3.65
N VAL A 74 0.70 -17.78 4.84
CA VAL A 74 0.00 -17.62 6.11
C VAL A 74 -0.16 -16.13 6.41
N LEU A 75 -1.37 -15.72 6.77
CA LEU A 75 -1.69 -14.36 7.14
C LEU A 75 -2.10 -14.33 8.62
N PRO A 76 -1.15 -14.11 9.56
CA PRO A 76 -1.41 -14.30 10.99
C PRO A 76 -2.39 -13.27 11.59
N TRP A 77 -2.68 -12.19 10.87
CA TRP A 77 -3.53 -11.10 11.32
C TRP A 77 -4.85 -10.99 10.55
N GLY A 78 -5.16 -11.90 9.62
CA GLY A 78 -6.37 -11.83 8.82
C GLY A 78 -6.58 -13.04 7.92
N GLU A 79 -7.61 -12.99 7.10
CA GLU A 79 -7.98 -14.08 6.21
C GLU A 79 -7.96 -13.64 4.75
N TRP A 80 -7.45 -14.51 3.88
CA TRP A 80 -7.54 -14.33 2.45
C TRP A 80 -8.94 -14.67 1.95
N LYS A 81 -9.57 -13.74 1.24
CA LYS A 81 -10.80 -14.03 0.49
C LYS A 81 -10.50 -14.38 -0.96
N ASN A 82 -9.46 -13.78 -1.52
CA ASN A 82 -8.90 -14.15 -2.82
C ASN A 82 -7.42 -13.75 -2.87
N ARG A 83 -6.77 -13.80 -4.04
CA ARG A 83 -5.32 -13.53 -4.19
C ARG A 83 -4.88 -12.10 -3.87
N TRP A 84 -5.81 -11.15 -3.74
CA TRP A 84 -5.52 -9.74 -3.49
C TRP A 84 -6.39 -9.13 -2.40
N MET A 85 -7.46 -9.80 -1.96
CA MET A 85 -8.39 -9.32 -0.95
C MET A 85 -8.18 -10.06 0.38
N ILE A 86 -8.05 -9.27 1.43
CA ILE A 86 -7.86 -9.70 2.81
C ILE A 86 -8.99 -9.14 3.66
N GLU A 87 -9.51 -9.93 4.59
CA GLU A 87 -10.39 -9.45 5.65
C GLU A 87 -9.73 -9.56 7.01
N ASN A 88 -9.94 -8.55 7.86
CA ASN A 88 -9.50 -8.55 9.23
C ASN A 88 -10.43 -7.68 10.07
N LYS A 89 -11.05 -8.22 11.12
CA LYS A 89 -11.92 -7.48 12.06
C LYS A 89 -13.00 -6.62 11.37
N GLY A 90 -13.65 -7.16 10.33
CA GLY A 90 -14.69 -6.46 9.57
C GLY A 90 -14.18 -5.44 8.53
N GLU A 91 -12.86 -5.22 8.46
CA GLU A 91 -12.23 -4.33 7.50
C GLU A 91 -11.70 -5.11 6.29
N THR A 92 -11.78 -4.49 5.12
CA THR A 92 -11.28 -5.07 3.86
C THR A 92 -9.97 -4.40 3.47
N TYR A 93 -8.94 -5.21 3.24
CA TYR A 93 -7.63 -4.78 2.80
C TYR A 93 -7.32 -5.35 1.42
N ILE A 94 -6.64 -4.54 0.62
CA ILE A 94 -6.18 -4.89 -0.72
C ILE A 94 -4.67 -5.03 -0.69
N ARG A 95 -4.17 -6.21 -1.06
CA ARG A 95 -2.75 -6.45 -1.29
C ARG A 95 -2.35 -5.92 -2.66
N MET A 96 -1.27 -5.16 -2.67
CA MET A 96 -0.66 -4.56 -3.86
C MET A 96 0.79 -4.99 -3.96
N THR A 97 1.19 -5.52 -5.12
CA THR A 97 2.58 -5.85 -5.43
C THR A 97 3.22 -4.67 -6.16
N THR A 98 4.36 -4.20 -5.68
CA THR A 98 5.05 -3.07 -6.30
C THR A 98 5.74 -3.48 -7.59
N SER A 99 5.93 -2.51 -8.47
CA SER A 99 6.78 -2.65 -9.64
C SER A 99 8.21 -2.24 -9.30
N LYS A 100 9.20 -2.96 -9.83
CA LYS A 100 10.62 -2.56 -9.76
C LYS A 100 11.00 -1.54 -10.84
N ILE A 101 10.11 -1.25 -11.79
CA ILE A 101 10.33 -0.27 -12.84
C ILE A 101 10.42 1.12 -12.20
N PHE A 102 11.47 1.88 -12.53
CA PHE A 102 11.74 3.18 -11.93
C PHE A 102 10.56 4.17 -12.05
N LEU A 103 9.94 4.23 -13.24
CA LEU A 103 8.78 5.08 -13.53
C LEU A 103 7.54 4.72 -12.70
N HIS A 104 7.49 3.52 -12.11
CA HIS A 104 6.33 3.01 -11.37
C HIS A 104 6.45 3.26 -9.86
N ARG A 105 7.53 3.91 -9.42
CA ARG A 105 7.80 4.19 -8.01
C ARG A 105 6.69 5.06 -7.41
N PRO A 106 6.35 4.85 -6.12
CA PRO A 106 5.39 5.70 -5.44
C PRO A 106 5.82 7.17 -5.47
N LYS A 107 4.91 8.04 -5.90
CA LYS A 107 5.05 9.50 -5.91
C LYS A 107 4.05 10.10 -4.94
N VAL A 108 4.53 10.94 -4.02
CA VAL A 108 3.63 11.75 -3.19
C VAL A 108 3.07 12.88 -4.05
N ILE A 109 1.75 13.04 -4.04
CA ILE A 109 1.04 14.05 -4.84
C ILE A 109 0.40 15.15 -3.99
N GLY A 110 0.36 14.99 -2.66
CA GLY A 110 -0.14 16.02 -1.74
C GLY A 110 -0.07 15.61 -0.28
N TYR A 111 -0.14 16.60 0.61
CA TYR A 111 -0.25 16.46 2.06
C TYR A 111 -1.48 17.22 2.55
N TYR A 112 -2.11 16.72 3.60
CA TYR A 112 -3.32 17.33 4.16
C TYR A 112 -3.30 17.29 5.69
N PHE A 113 -3.78 18.36 6.30
CA PHE A 113 -4.01 18.51 7.75
C PHE A 113 -5.52 18.63 7.98
N ASP A 114 -6.12 17.64 8.63
CA ASP A 114 -7.57 17.56 8.84
C ASP A 114 -8.37 17.83 7.55
N GLY A 115 -7.87 17.30 6.43
CA GLY A 115 -8.46 17.45 5.10
C GLY A 115 -8.05 18.72 4.33
N ASN A 116 -7.38 19.68 4.97
CA ASN A 116 -6.93 20.91 4.30
C ASN A 116 -5.54 20.71 3.67
N PRO A 117 -5.33 21.12 2.41
CA PRO A 117 -4.04 20.95 1.74
C PRO A 117 -2.95 21.77 2.44
N ILE A 118 -1.80 21.14 2.66
CA ILE A 118 -0.61 21.76 3.23
C ILE A 118 0.63 21.41 2.39
N THR A 119 1.67 22.21 2.54
CA THR A 119 2.99 21.95 1.96
C THR A 119 3.70 20.79 2.67
N LYS A 120 4.76 20.30 2.04
CA LYS A 120 5.60 19.26 2.64
C LYS A 120 6.30 19.78 3.90
N GLU A 121 6.74 21.02 3.88
CA GLU A 121 7.46 21.70 4.96
C GLU A 121 6.55 21.87 6.18
N GLU A 122 5.31 22.29 5.97
CA GLU A 122 4.29 22.33 7.03
C GLU A 122 4.01 20.93 7.59
N ALA A 123 3.84 19.93 6.71
CA ALA A 123 3.63 18.55 7.13
C ALA A 123 4.80 18.03 7.98
N MET A 124 6.04 18.39 7.64
CA MET A 124 7.22 18.06 8.43
C MET A 124 7.21 18.72 9.81
N GLY A 125 6.75 19.98 9.90
CA GLY A 125 6.66 20.71 11.16
C GLY A 125 5.66 20.12 12.17
N VAL A 126 4.61 19.48 11.68
CA VAL A 126 3.51 18.95 12.52
C VAL A 126 3.57 17.44 12.78
N THR A 127 4.52 16.72 12.17
CA THR A 127 4.64 15.26 12.28
C THR A 127 5.96 14.81 12.90
N GLN A 128 6.06 13.53 13.24
CA GLN A 128 7.30 12.95 13.77
C GLN A 128 8.40 12.88 12.71
N SER A 129 9.63 13.27 13.08
CA SER A 129 10.81 13.24 12.19
C SER A 129 11.08 11.85 11.58
N SER A 130 10.81 10.79 12.33
CA SER A 130 10.96 9.38 11.90
C SER A 130 10.11 9.01 10.66
N GLN A 131 9.06 9.78 10.36
CA GLN A 131 8.19 9.57 9.20
C GLN A 131 8.84 10.02 7.89
N TRP A 132 9.87 10.86 7.97
CA TRP A 132 10.54 11.50 6.82
C TRP A 132 11.85 10.81 6.43
N VAL A 133 12.23 9.77 7.17
CA VAL A 133 13.36 8.91 6.83
C VAL A 133 13.02 8.10 5.58
N LYS A 134 13.97 8.04 4.64
CA LYS A 134 13.82 7.25 3.41
C LYS A 134 13.70 5.77 3.78
N LYS A 135 12.54 5.19 3.48
CA LYS A 135 12.29 3.75 3.65
C LYS A 135 12.42 3.06 2.29
N GLU A 136 12.89 1.82 2.31
CA GLU A 136 12.82 0.98 1.11
C GLU A 136 11.36 0.71 0.74
N THR A 137 11.08 0.73 -0.56
CA THR A 137 9.75 0.36 -1.05
C THR A 137 9.59 -1.16 -0.91
N PRO A 138 8.59 -1.64 -0.14
CA PRO A 138 8.39 -3.07 0.02
C PRO A 138 7.92 -3.71 -1.30
N GLU A 139 8.23 -5.00 -1.50
CA GLU A 139 7.79 -5.76 -2.68
C GLU A 139 6.27 -5.94 -2.72
N VAL A 140 5.64 -6.00 -1.55
CA VAL A 140 4.19 -6.07 -1.36
C VAL A 140 3.78 -5.18 -0.18
N PHE A 141 2.62 -4.56 -0.27
CA PHE A 141 2.00 -3.88 0.86
C PHE A 141 0.49 -4.03 0.80
N ASN A 142 -0.17 -3.84 1.95
CA ASN A 142 -1.62 -3.92 2.05
C ASN A 142 -2.17 -2.55 2.40
N LYS A 143 -3.30 -2.18 1.80
CA LYS A 143 -4.04 -0.95 2.13
C LYS A 143 -5.47 -1.28 2.47
N ASN A 144 -6.01 -0.62 3.50
CA ASN A 144 -7.45 -0.68 3.73
C ASN A 144 -8.13 -0.08 2.49
N ILE A 145 -9.22 -0.69 2.02
CA ILE A 145 -9.95 -0.20 0.85
C ILE A 145 -10.43 1.24 1.03
N LYS A 146 -10.73 1.67 2.26
CA LYS A 146 -11.12 3.04 2.62
C LYS A 146 -10.02 4.06 2.34
N ASP A 147 -8.76 3.64 2.30
CA ASP A 147 -7.63 4.51 1.99
C ASP A 147 -7.35 4.62 0.48
N ILE A 148 -8.03 3.83 -0.36
CA ILE A 148 -7.85 3.87 -1.80
C ILE A 148 -8.78 4.94 -2.39
N LEU A 149 -8.18 5.95 -3.01
CA LEU A 149 -8.90 7.09 -3.57
C LEU A 149 -9.25 6.89 -5.05
N ALA A 150 -8.40 6.19 -5.80
CA ALA A 150 -8.61 5.91 -7.22
C ALA A 150 -7.84 4.68 -7.71
N VAL A 151 -8.39 3.99 -8.71
CA VAL A 151 -7.74 2.90 -9.45
C VAL A 151 -7.95 3.16 -10.94
N LYS A 152 -6.88 3.21 -11.73
CA LYS A 152 -6.90 3.47 -13.18
C LYS A 152 -6.18 2.34 -13.92
#